data_AF-A0A6G1JR77-F1
#
_entry.id   AF-A0A6G1JR77-F1
#
_cell.length_a   1.000
_cell.length_b   1.000
_cell.length_c   1.000
_cell.angle_alpha   90.00
_cell.angle_beta   90.00
_cell.angle_gamma   90.00
#
_symmetry.space_group_name_H-M   'P 1'
#
loop_
_entity.id
_entity.type
_entity.pdbx_description
1 polymer ?
#
loop_
_entity_poly.entity_id
_entity_poly.type
_entity_poly.pdbx_seq_one_letter_code
_entity_poly.pdbx_strand_id
1 'polypeptide(L)'
;MEPTVPPLVALPSELIHHILLFLSLPDLLSVGLVNHALHEHSLADQLYQLFVQSHVPGDILTKPSASSWRDMFKTHHPYWFIPQNKIWFADSLHTGKVLIARYDPRINAIEAYALVAERRQPTLLMWDRNPDAIVHTFSPRIQLDLNAPVVRLDANAYANGIGNGRTRLQKEVPMGLYGDHPRASEGLFSRLMLTRPWPESITDEQTAIWPPLILPSPSRTITSSATQFRDENYRPSRMAELSRTTFRVRKWMEFSRLHGISMRVAEDITTWATLPEECYTPTPQKPWQGIWCGDYAGHGCEFLAIVQPDEPKPMPERAQWALRTRTRQSSDSSTESTDSWNTAPTGATEQHGMVHTPDAEMTLEDSVATLQPKTPEEESSSPHDVEEEEDSVYHGRIEAIKLTGDPNIPRGEYTFIAPDIGPGGLVRVADEDMFRGARIVRSVGHIAARGFTDDDFIASQLILISHNQLAQYWETFGHVSFYQRVDIESLIKVT
;
A
#
# COMPACT_ATOMS: atom_id res chain seq x y z
N MET A 1 23.81 28.23 54.29
CA MET A 1 24.20 27.70 52.97
C MET A 1 23.17 28.21 51.98
N GLU A 2 23.57 29.05 51.04
CA GLU A 2 22.68 29.45 49.95
C GLU A 2 22.40 28.21 49.07
N PRO A 3 21.14 28.00 48.64
CA PRO A 3 20.82 26.88 47.76
C PRO A 3 21.53 27.09 46.42
N THR A 4 22.48 26.22 46.11
CA THR A 4 23.17 26.19 44.81
C THR A 4 22.15 25.85 43.73
N VAL A 5 21.87 26.78 42.83
CA VAL A 5 20.98 26.55 41.69
C VAL A 5 21.57 25.41 40.83
N PRO A 6 20.79 24.39 40.46
CA PRO A 6 21.26 23.32 39.58
C PRO A 6 21.81 23.90 38.27
N PRO A 7 22.99 23.45 37.78
CA PRO A 7 23.65 24.05 36.61
C PRO A 7 22.78 24.12 35.36
N LEU A 8 21.93 23.12 35.12
CA LEU A 8 21.01 23.09 33.97
C LEU A 8 19.96 24.21 34.03
N VAL A 9 19.41 24.49 35.22
CA VAL A 9 18.37 25.51 35.42
C VAL A 9 18.98 26.92 35.50
N ALA A 10 20.31 27.02 35.66
CA ALA A 10 21.04 28.28 35.59
C ALA A 10 21.29 28.76 34.15
N LEU A 11 21.00 27.93 33.13
CA LEU A 11 21.09 28.33 31.73
C LEU A 11 19.97 29.32 31.36
N PRO A 12 20.18 30.19 30.37
CA PRO A 12 19.10 30.95 29.72
C PRO A 12 17.96 30.06 29.23
N SER A 13 16.73 30.54 29.36
CA SER A 13 15.50 29.83 28.98
C SER A 13 15.52 29.30 27.55
N GLU A 14 16.13 30.04 26.62
CA GLU A 14 16.26 29.70 25.21
C GLU A 14 17.17 28.47 25.01
N LEU A 15 18.26 28.38 25.77
CA LEU A 15 19.18 27.24 25.71
C LEU A 15 18.54 25.99 26.33
N ILE A 16 17.81 26.16 27.45
CA ILE A 16 17.03 25.06 28.02
C ILE A 16 16.02 24.57 26.98
N HIS A 17 15.26 25.47 26.36
CA HIS A 17 14.30 25.13 25.31
C HIS A 17 14.94 24.36 24.15
N HIS A 18 16.08 24.85 23.67
CA HIS A 18 16.80 24.21 22.56
C HIS A 18 17.22 22.78 22.93
N ILE A 19 17.72 22.55 24.15
CA ILE A 19 18.06 21.20 24.64
C ILE A 19 16.81 20.31 24.66
N LEU A 20 15.67 20.84 25.14
CA LEU A 20 14.43 20.08 25.23
C LEU A 20 13.84 19.68 23.87
N LEU A 21 14.15 20.42 22.78
CA LEU A 21 13.70 20.06 21.42
C LEU A 21 14.30 18.75 20.91
N PHE A 22 15.41 18.27 21.47
CA PHE A 22 16.05 17.01 21.08
C PHE A 22 15.49 15.80 21.83
N LEU A 23 14.59 16.00 22.80
CA LEU A 23 14.07 14.92 23.62
C LEU A 23 12.89 14.22 22.95
N SER A 24 12.80 12.90 23.15
CA SER A 24 11.58 12.16 22.87
C SER A 24 10.47 12.62 23.82
N LEU A 25 9.20 12.38 23.46
CA LEU A 25 8.09 12.74 24.34
C LEU A 25 8.20 12.09 25.73
N PRO A 26 8.50 10.78 25.89
CA PRO A 26 8.72 10.18 27.22
C PRO A 26 9.82 10.89 28.02
N ASP A 27 10.93 11.26 27.39
CA ASP A 27 12.04 11.92 28.08
C ASP A 27 11.68 13.34 28.49
N LEU A 28 10.98 14.08 27.61
CA LEU A 28 10.48 15.42 27.92
C LEU A 28 9.53 15.40 29.12
N LEU A 29 8.62 14.42 29.17
CA LEU A 29 7.71 14.26 30.31
C LEU A 29 8.47 13.90 31.59
N SER A 30 9.47 13.02 31.50
CA SER A 30 10.34 12.66 32.63
C SER A 30 11.11 13.86 33.17
N VAL A 31 11.66 14.72 32.30
CA VAL A 31 12.33 15.96 32.68
C VAL A 31 11.38 16.89 33.44
N GLY A 32 10.13 17.00 32.99
CA GLY A 32 9.10 17.79 33.66
C GLY A 32 8.69 17.29 35.05
N LEU A 33 9.12 16.09 35.46
CA LEU A 33 8.87 15.54 36.80
C LEU A 33 10.02 15.79 37.78
N VAL A 34 11.15 16.36 37.33
CA VAL A 34 12.35 16.55 38.15
C VAL A 34 12.20 17.70 39.14
N ASN A 35 11.79 18.89 38.66
CA ASN A 35 11.56 20.07 39.51
C ASN A 35 10.60 21.07 38.83
N HIS A 36 10.19 22.12 39.56
CA HIS A 36 9.22 23.12 39.08
C HIS A 36 9.68 23.90 37.84
N ALA A 37 10.94 24.33 37.78
CA ALA A 37 11.45 25.10 36.66
C ALA A 37 11.48 24.26 35.36
N LEU A 38 11.96 23.02 35.45
CA LEU A 38 11.95 22.08 34.33
C LEU A 38 10.53 21.66 33.95
N HIS A 39 9.63 21.58 34.93
CA HIS A 39 8.21 21.38 34.66
C HIS A 39 7.66 22.50 33.76
N GLU A 40 7.85 23.76 34.14
CA GLU A 40 7.39 24.92 33.36
C GLU A 40 7.99 24.94 31.94
N HIS A 41 9.30 24.68 31.80
CA HIS A 41 9.93 24.59 30.49
C HIS A 41 9.37 23.43 29.65
N SER A 42 9.11 22.25 30.25
CA SER A 42 8.55 21.09 29.55
C SER A 42 7.13 21.31 29.03
N LEU A 43 6.40 22.28 29.61
CA LEU A 43 5.04 22.62 29.22
C LEU A 43 4.95 23.57 28.02
N ALA A 44 6.09 24.12 27.58
CA ALA A 44 6.11 25.10 26.52
C ALA A 44 5.57 24.54 25.20
N ASP A 45 4.67 25.28 24.58
CA ASP A 45 3.83 24.78 23.49
C ASP A 45 4.63 24.44 22.21
N GLN A 46 5.68 25.21 21.94
CA GLN A 46 6.52 25.00 20.74
C GLN A 46 7.22 23.63 20.75
N LEU A 47 7.53 23.06 21.92
CA LEU A 47 8.09 21.71 22.02
C LEU A 47 7.15 20.66 21.43
N TYR A 48 5.84 20.86 21.56
CA TYR A 48 4.84 19.91 21.10
C TYR A 48 4.54 20.01 19.61
N GLN A 49 4.93 21.11 18.95
CA GLN A 49 4.80 21.26 17.50
C GLN A 49 5.53 20.13 16.76
N LEU A 50 6.78 19.84 17.16
CA LEU A 50 7.59 18.79 16.55
C LEU A 50 6.91 17.43 16.66
N PHE A 51 6.34 17.12 17.83
CA PHE A 51 5.64 15.86 18.02
C PHE A 51 4.36 15.77 17.21
N VAL A 52 3.60 16.85 17.01
CA VAL A 52 2.44 16.77 16.11
C VAL A 52 2.93 16.59 14.67
N GLN A 53 3.87 17.42 14.23
CA GLN A 53 4.35 17.46 12.85
C GLN A 53 4.96 16.12 12.42
N SER A 54 5.60 15.39 13.34
CA SER A 54 6.15 14.05 13.06
C SER A 54 5.09 12.97 12.78
N HIS A 55 3.81 13.23 13.06
CA HIS A 55 2.70 12.29 12.81
C HIS A 55 1.81 12.72 11.63
N VAL A 56 2.12 13.83 10.97
CA VAL A 56 1.36 14.35 9.84
C VAL A 56 2.32 14.56 8.65
N PRO A 57 2.73 13.47 7.98
CA PRO A 57 3.56 13.56 6.80
C PRO A 57 2.81 14.28 5.66
N GLY A 58 3.56 14.93 4.76
CA GLY A 58 3.02 15.57 3.56
C GLY A 58 2.42 16.98 3.73
N ASP A 59 2.13 17.40 4.97
CA ASP A 59 1.55 18.70 5.28
C ASP A 59 2.39 19.46 6.32
N ILE A 60 2.60 20.77 6.12
CA ILE A 60 3.20 21.64 7.13
C ILE A 60 2.06 22.33 7.89
N LEU A 61 1.85 21.92 9.13
CA LEU A 61 0.74 22.45 9.91
C LEU A 61 1.03 23.86 10.40
N THR A 62 0.05 24.75 10.21
CA THR A 62 0.01 26.03 10.88
C THR A 62 -0.69 25.87 12.23
N LYS A 63 -0.16 26.53 13.27
CA LYS A 63 -0.76 26.49 14.60
C LYS A 63 -2.23 26.95 14.54
N PRO A 64 -3.20 26.13 14.99
CA PRO A 64 -4.59 26.56 15.08
C PRO A 64 -4.73 27.75 16.04
N SER A 65 -5.57 28.72 15.70
CA SER A 65 -5.83 29.87 16.57
C SER A 65 -6.59 29.50 17.85
N ALA A 66 -7.34 28.40 17.80
CA ALA A 66 -8.23 27.95 18.87
C ALA A 66 -7.61 26.89 19.81
N SER A 67 -6.40 26.38 19.54
CA SER A 67 -5.76 25.34 20.36
C SER A 67 -4.23 25.48 20.43
N SER A 68 -3.65 24.95 21.49
CA SER A 68 -2.20 24.81 21.62
C SER A 68 -1.73 23.51 20.92
N TRP A 69 -0.48 23.46 20.45
CA TRP A 69 0.11 22.22 19.92
C TRP A 69 0.03 21.08 20.94
N ARG A 70 0.24 21.41 22.22
CA ARG A 70 0.15 20.47 23.31
C ARG A 70 -1.26 19.89 23.48
N ASP A 71 -2.29 20.73 23.42
CA ASP A 71 -3.68 20.28 23.54
C ASP A 71 -4.10 19.44 22.34
N MET A 72 -3.65 19.80 21.15
CA MET A 72 -3.89 19.03 19.94
C MET A 72 -3.21 17.67 20.02
N PHE A 73 -1.94 17.62 20.42
CA PHE A 73 -1.22 16.37 20.63
C PHE A 73 -1.96 15.47 21.62
N LYS A 74 -2.35 16.01 22.77
CA LYS A 74 -3.08 15.28 23.82
C LYS A 74 -4.46 14.80 23.38
N THR A 75 -5.17 15.60 22.59
CA THR A 75 -6.52 15.28 22.11
C THR A 75 -6.49 13.95 21.37
N HIS A 76 -5.59 13.82 20.39
CA HIS A 76 -5.51 12.65 19.52
C HIS A 76 -4.61 11.54 20.04
N HIS A 77 -3.83 11.76 21.10
CA HIS A 77 -3.01 10.70 21.68
C HIS A 77 -3.89 9.56 22.26
N PRO A 78 -3.63 8.28 21.94
CA PRO A 78 -2.44 7.75 21.24
C PRO A 78 -2.61 7.47 19.74
N TYR A 79 -3.68 7.93 19.10
CA TYR A 79 -4.09 7.55 17.74
C TYR A 79 -3.28 8.20 16.62
N TRP A 80 -2.29 9.04 16.94
CA TRP A 80 -1.43 9.71 15.95
C TRP A 80 -0.66 8.75 15.03
N PHE A 81 -0.48 7.48 15.43
CA PHE A 81 0.12 6.49 14.53
C PHE A 81 -0.73 6.24 13.28
N ILE A 82 -2.03 6.52 13.30
CA ILE A 82 -2.93 6.30 12.15
C ILE A 82 -2.54 7.20 10.97
N PRO A 83 -2.56 8.54 11.08
CA PRO A 83 -2.12 9.42 10.00
C PRO A 83 -0.61 9.31 9.73
N GLN A 84 0.20 9.02 10.75
CA GLN A 84 1.66 8.86 10.59
C GLN A 84 2.02 7.79 9.55
N ASN A 85 1.29 6.66 9.54
CA ASN A 85 1.60 5.55 8.64
C ASN A 85 1.00 5.68 7.24
N LYS A 86 0.18 6.73 6.98
CA LYS A 86 -0.46 7.06 5.69
C LYS A 86 -1.40 5.98 5.15
N ILE A 87 -0.90 4.81 4.78
CA ILE A 87 -1.64 3.73 4.13
C ILE A 87 -2.08 2.65 5.13
N TRP A 88 -3.30 2.15 4.96
CA TRP A 88 -3.82 1.03 5.76
C TRP A 88 -4.53 0.02 4.87
N PHE A 89 -4.38 -1.27 5.13
CA PHE A 89 -5.05 -2.32 4.35
C PHE A 89 -5.72 -3.36 5.24
N ALA A 90 -6.90 -3.82 4.80
CA ALA A 90 -7.84 -4.62 5.59
C ALA A 90 -7.77 -6.12 5.31
N ASP A 91 -8.03 -6.91 6.35
CA ASP A 91 -8.21 -8.36 6.29
C ASP A 91 -9.58 -8.80 5.72
N SER A 92 -10.36 -7.91 5.12
CA SER A 92 -11.68 -8.21 4.53
C SER A 92 -11.57 -9.34 3.50
N LEU A 93 -12.28 -10.45 3.73
CA LEU A 93 -12.11 -11.70 2.98
C LEU A 93 -12.09 -11.51 1.45
N HIS A 94 -11.09 -12.11 0.80
CA HIS A 94 -10.78 -12.04 -0.64
C HIS A 94 -10.39 -10.65 -1.16
N THR A 95 -11.24 -9.66 -0.94
CA THR A 95 -11.17 -8.36 -1.59
C THR A 95 -10.21 -7.39 -0.94
N GLY A 96 -10.08 -7.41 0.38
CA GLY A 96 -9.33 -6.40 1.11
C GLY A 96 -9.93 -5.01 0.90
N LYS A 97 -9.28 -4.00 1.48
CA LYS A 97 -9.55 -2.58 1.24
C LYS A 97 -8.28 -1.82 1.55
N VAL A 98 -8.06 -0.68 0.88
CA VAL A 98 -6.95 0.23 1.20
C VAL A 98 -7.54 1.56 1.66
N LEU A 99 -6.97 2.15 2.73
CA LEU A 99 -7.27 3.50 3.18
C LEU A 99 -6.04 4.37 3.07
N ILE A 100 -6.29 5.65 2.83
CA ILE A 100 -5.32 6.72 3.11
C ILE A 100 -5.82 7.49 4.33
N ALA A 101 -4.98 7.54 5.36
CA ALA A 101 -5.20 8.25 6.61
C ALA A 101 -4.43 9.57 6.62
N ARG A 102 -5.09 10.60 7.14
CA ARG A 102 -4.54 11.96 7.27
C ARG A 102 -5.16 12.67 8.46
N TYR A 103 -4.52 13.76 8.88
CA TYR A 103 -5.08 14.65 9.89
C TYR A 103 -5.66 15.90 9.20
N ASP A 104 -6.94 16.20 9.44
CA ASP A 104 -7.57 17.42 8.95
C ASP A 104 -7.57 18.50 10.04
N PRO A 105 -6.72 19.55 9.91
CA PRO A 105 -6.64 20.62 10.89
C PRO A 105 -7.89 21.51 10.94
N ARG A 106 -8.72 21.52 9.89
CA ARG A 106 -9.91 22.38 9.80
C ARG A 106 -11.01 21.91 10.76
N ILE A 107 -11.12 20.60 10.94
CA ILE A 107 -12.09 19.96 11.84
C ILE A 107 -11.44 19.33 13.07
N ASN A 108 -10.11 19.44 13.19
CA ASN A 108 -9.32 18.84 14.26
C ASN A 108 -9.64 17.35 14.44
N ALA A 109 -9.54 16.59 13.35
CA ALA A 109 -9.87 15.17 13.30
C ALA A 109 -8.83 14.37 12.53
N ILE A 110 -8.60 13.13 12.98
CA ILE A 110 -7.91 12.11 12.18
C ILE A 110 -8.97 11.42 11.32
N GLU A 111 -8.74 11.39 10.01
CA GLU A 111 -9.64 10.75 9.06
C GLU A 111 -8.90 9.71 8.22
N ALA A 112 -9.59 8.64 7.83
CA ALA A 112 -9.09 7.72 6.83
C ALA A 112 -10.20 7.37 5.82
N TYR A 113 -9.89 7.51 4.54
CA TYR A 113 -10.81 7.33 3.42
C TYR A 113 -10.40 6.15 2.57
N ALA A 114 -11.38 5.47 1.97
CA ALA A 114 -11.10 4.37 1.06
C ALA A 114 -10.40 4.88 -0.20
N LEU A 115 -9.30 4.22 -0.57
CA LEU A 115 -8.65 4.40 -1.86
C LEU A 115 -9.44 3.61 -2.90
N VAL A 116 -9.88 4.28 -3.95
CA VAL A 116 -10.67 3.68 -5.03
C VAL A 116 -10.05 4.00 -6.38
N ALA A 117 -10.22 3.08 -7.32
CA ALA A 117 -9.79 3.24 -8.70
C ALA A 117 -10.98 2.99 -9.62
N GLU A 118 -11.25 3.94 -10.51
CA GLU A 118 -12.21 3.79 -11.59
C GLU A 118 -11.48 3.44 -12.88
N ARG A 119 -11.83 2.30 -13.47
CA ARG A 119 -11.36 1.90 -14.80
C ARG A 119 -12.10 2.73 -15.84
N ARG A 120 -11.36 3.54 -16.61
CA ARG A 120 -11.90 4.25 -17.77
C ARG A 120 -12.21 3.27 -18.90
N GLN A 121 -13.06 3.67 -19.84
CA GLN A 121 -13.41 2.85 -20.99
C GLN A 121 -12.12 2.47 -21.77
N PRO A 122 -11.77 1.17 -21.82
CA PRO A 122 -10.54 0.75 -22.47
C PRO A 122 -10.69 0.82 -24.00
N THR A 123 -9.58 1.15 -24.67
CA THR A 123 -9.44 1.02 -26.13
C THR A 123 -8.47 -0.12 -26.42
N LEU A 124 -8.74 -0.88 -27.48
CA LEU A 124 -7.85 -1.95 -27.94
C LEU A 124 -6.62 -1.30 -28.59
N LEU A 125 -5.44 -1.80 -28.26
CA LEU A 125 -4.19 -1.43 -28.89
C LEU A 125 -3.66 -2.62 -29.70
N MET A 126 -3.08 -2.33 -30.86
CA MET A 126 -2.36 -3.32 -31.66
C MET A 126 -0.93 -3.42 -31.16
N TRP A 127 -0.43 -4.64 -30.96
CA TRP A 127 0.97 -4.88 -30.65
C TRP A 127 1.64 -5.55 -31.85
N ASP A 128 2.43 -4.78 -32.61
CA ASP A 128 2.99 -5.22 -33.90
C ASP A 128 3.80 -6.53 -33.80
N ARG A 129 4.46 -6.75 -32.68
CA ARG A 129 5.29 -7.94 -32.45
C ARG A 129 4.47 -9.19 -32.12
N ASN A 130 3.26 -9.01 -31.62
CA ASN A 130 2.33 -10.10 -31.36
C ASN A 130 0.89 -9.62 -31.59
N PRO A 131 0.43 -9.61 -32.86
CA PRO A 131 -0.88 -9.08 -33.22
C PRO A 131 -2.05 -9.83 -32.60
N ASP A 132 -1.84 -11.09 -32.18
CA ASP A 132 -2.86 -11.91 -31.53
C ASP A 132 -3.03 -11.56 -30.04
N ALA A 133 -2.11 -10.79 -29.46
CA ALA A 133 -2.21 -10.38 -28.07
C ALA A 133 -3.28 -9.30 -27.87
N ILE A 134 -4.14 -9.51 -26.89
CA ILE A 134 -5.15 -8.56 -26.46
C ILE A 134 -4.48 -7.54 -25.53
N VAL A 135 -4.38 -6.30 -26.01
CA VAL A 135 -3.83 -5.17 -25.26
C VAL A 135 -4.89 -4.08 -25.12
N HIS A 136 -5.14 -3.63 -23.89
CA HIS A 136 -6.06 -2.54 -23.61
C HIS A 136 -5.35 -1.35 -22.99
N THR A 137 -5.73 -0.13 -23.36
CA THR A 137 -5.27 1.07 -22.66
C THR A 137 -5.68 1.05 -21.19
N PHE A 138 -4.77 1.45 -20.31
CA PHE A 138 -5.04 1.58 -18.88
C PHE A 138 -4.64 2.98 -18.39
N SER A 139 -5.63 3.71 -17.87
CA SER A 139 -5.45 5.03 -17.28
C SER A 139 -6.48 5.22 -16.15
N PRO A 140 -6.32 4.49 -15.03
CA PRO A 140 -7.28 4.50 -13.93
C PRO A 140 -7.39 5.91 -13.32
N ARG A 141 -8.59 6.26 -12.87
CA ARG A 141 -8.77 7.43 -12.00
C ARG A 141 -8.68 6.95 -10.55
N ILE A 142 -7.51 7.18 -9.94
CA ILE A 142 -7.22 6.82 -8.56
C ILE A 142 -7.56 8.01 -7.66
N GLN A 143 -8.41 7.82 -6.65
CA GLN A 143 -8.85 8.88 -5.76
C GLN A 143 -9.32 8.33 -4.41
N LEU A 144 -9.52 9.24 -3.45
CA LEU A 144 -10.20 8.92 -2.20
C LEU A 144 -11.72 8.98 -2.38
N ASP A 145 -12.44 8.02 -1.83
CA ASP A 145 -13.89 8.15 -1.64
C ASP A 145 -14.18 9.09 -0.48
N LEU A 146 -14.29 10.39 -0.78
CA LEU A 146 -14.54 11.43 0.21
C LEU A 146 -16.00 11.52 0.68
N ASN A 147 -16.91 10.68 0.16
CA ASN A 147 -18.32 10.71 0.55
C ASN A 147 -18.52 10.25 2.01
N ALA A 148 -17.74 9.26 2.46
CA ALA A 148 -17.81 8.76 3.81
C ALA A 148 -16.43 8.28 4.30
N PRO A 149 -15.90 8.80 5.42
CA PRO A 149 -14.69 8.26 6.02
C PRO A 149 -14.94 6.85 6.55
N VAL A 150 -13.90 6.02 6.51
CA VAL A 150 -13.90 4.70 7.18
C VAL A 150 -13.49 4.84 8.64
N VAL A 151 -12.60 5.79 8.93
CA VAL A 151 -12.17 6.18 10.28
C VAL A 151 -12.34 7.69 10.40
N ARG A 152 -12.97 8.15 11.49
CA ARG A 152 -12.98 9.56 11.91
C ARG A 152 -12.83 9.61 13.43
N LEU A 153 -11.76 10.25 13.90
CA LEU A 153 -11.47 10.38 15.31
C LEU A 153 -11.28 11.86 15.66
N ASP A 154 -12.16 12.36 16.52
CA ASP A 154 -12.16 13.73 17.03
C ASP A 154 -12.32 13.72 18.56
N ALA A 155 -12.29 14.91 19.15
CA ALA A 155 -12.46 15.07 20.60
C ALA A 155 -13.75 14.44 21.14
N ASN A 156 -14.85 14.48 20.36
CA ASN A 156 -16.13 13.92 20.76
C ASN A 156 -16.11 12.39 20.72
N ALA A 157 -15.50 11.79 19.70
CA ALA A 157 -15.30 10.34 19.60
C ALA A 157 -14.54 9.82 20.84
N TYR A 158 -13.45 10.48 21.24
CA TYR A 158 -12.66 10.08 22.40
C TYR A 158 -13.41 10.22 23.72
N ALA A 159 -14.20 11.29 23.88
CA ALA A 159 -14.99 11.53 25.08
C ALA A 159 -16.06 10.45 25.29
N ASN A 160 -16.63 9.93 24.19
CA ASN A 160 -17.67 8.90 24.20
C ASN A 160 -17.12 7.47 24.14
N GLY A 161 -15.83 7.25 24.43
CA GLY A 161 -15.24 5.90 24.43
C GLY A 161 -15.96 4.92 25.36
N ILE A 162 -16.27 3.73 24.85
CA ILE A 162 -17.11 2.71 25.49
C ILE A 162 -16.24 1.54 25.97
N GLY A 163 -16.56 0.99 27.15
CA GLY A 163 -15.91 -0.18 27.71
C GLY A 163 -15.55 -0.01 29.18
N ASN A 164 -15.33 -1.13 29.86
CA ASN A 164 -15.05 -1.17 31.31
C ASN A 164 -13.60 -0.84 31.66
N GLY A 165 -12.72 -0.74 30.66
CA GLY A 165 -11.32 -0.45 30.85
C GLY A 165 -11.07 0.94 31.46
N ARG A 166 -10.10 1.01 32.36
CA ARG A 166 -9.75 2.25 33.10
C ARG A 166 -9.05 3.28 32.22
N THR A 167 -8.42 2.84 31.13
CA THR A 167 -7.63 3.69 30.22
C THR A 167 -8.31 3.81 28.86
N ARG A 168 -7.99 4.88 28.10
CA ARG A 168 -8.45 5.02 26.69
C ARG A 168 -8.00 3.83 25.82
N LEU A 169 -6.89 3.17 26.17
CA LEU A 169 -6.32 2.05 25.42
C LEU A 169 -7.24 0.83 25.36
N GLN A 170 -8.03 0.61 26.41
CA GLN A 170 -8.96 -0.52 26.51
C GLN A 170 -10.38 -0.17 26.03
N LYS A 171 -10.66 1.08 25.66
CA LYS A 171 -11.99 1.50 25.22
C LYS A 171 -12.14 1.36 23.71
N GLU A 172 -13.35 1.04 23.27
CA GLU A 172 -13.76 1.17 21.87
C GLU A 172 -14.20 2.62 21.63
N VAL A 173 -13.68 3.25 20.57
CA VAL A 173 -13.98 4.65 20.25
C VAL A 173 -15.09 4.72 19.20
N PRO A 174 -16.31 5.17 19.54
CA PRO A 174 -17.38 5.35 18.56
C PRO A 174 -17.05 6.48 17.59
N MET A 175 -17.27 6.23 16.30
CA MET A 175 -16.94 7.17 15.23
C MET A 175 -18.22 7.70 14.56
N GLY A 176 -18.35 9.02 14.48
CA GLY A 176 -19.46 9.68 13.77
C GLY A 176 -19.17 9.81 12.28
N LEU A 177 -19.47 8.77 11.51
CA LEU A 177 -19.13 8.70 10.07
C LEU A 177 -20.20 9.33 9.16
N TYR A 178 -21.48 9.27 9.52
CA TYR A 178 -22.61 9.59 8.62
C TYR A 178 -23.41 10.84 9.02
N GLY A 179 -22.83 11.74 9.82
CA GLY A 179 -23.55 12.95 10.27
C GLY A 179 -24.72 12.65 11.22
N ASP A 180 -24.79 11.42 11.74
CA ASP A 180 -25.85 10.98 12.63
C ASP A 180 -25.87 11.79 13.93
N HIS A 181 -27.07 12.09 14.42
CA HIS A 181 -27.24 12.66 15.75
C HIS A 181 -26.64 11.70 16.80
N PRO A 182 -25.93 12.19 17.84
CA PRO A 182 -25.26 11.38 18.86
C PRO A 182 -26.17 10.46 19.71
N ARG A 183 -27.48 10.41 19.39
CA ARG A 183 -28.51 9.58 20.05
C ARG A 183 -29.45 8.88 19.07
N ALA A 184 -29.07 8.76 17.79
CA ALA A 184 -29.85 7.98 16.85
C ALA A 184 -29.93 6.52 17.37
N SER A 185 -31.14 6.01 17.57
CA SER A 185 -31.38 4.61 17.98
C SER A 185 -31.30 3.62 16.81
N GLU A 186 -31.05 4.14 15.61
CA GLU A 186 -31.03 3.43 14.35
C GLU A 186 -29.93 3.99 13.46
N GLY A 187 -29.31 3.14 12.64
CA GLY A 187 -28.28 3.56 11.70
C GLY A 187 -27.10 2.59 11.61
N LEU A 188 -26.04 3.05 10.93
CA LEU A 188 -24.80 2.31 10.77
C LEU A 188 -23.77 2.80 11.77
N PHE A 189 -23.41 1.92 12.70
CA PHE A 189 -22.48 2.25 13.77
C PHE A 189 -21.08 1.75 13.45
N SER A 190 -20.08 2.51 13.91
CA SER A 190 -18.68 2.10 13.79
C SER A 190 -17.90 2.45 15.05
N ARG A 191 -16.97 1.57 15.42
CA ARG A 191 -16.05 1.77 16.54
C ARG A 191 -14.64 1.35 16.18
N LEU A 192 -13.66 2.14 16.62
CA LEU A 192 -12.25 1.78 16.53
C LEU A 192 -11.79 1.08 17.81
N MET A 193 -10.97 0.04 17.65
CA MET A 193 -10.36 -0.72 18.74
C MET A 193 -8.85 -0.76 18.52
N LEU A 194 -8.08 -0.47 19.58
CA LEU A 194 -6.63 -0.64 19.56
C LEU A 194 -6.26 -2.12 19.72
N THR A 195 -5.13 -2.51 19.14
CA THR A 195 -4.66 -3.89 19.14
C THR A 195 -3.31 -4.01 19.82
N ARG A 196 -2.91 -5.26 20.05
CA ARG A 196 -1.58 -5.64 20.54
C ARG A 196 -0.86 -6.43 19.45
N PRO A 197 0.47 -6.31 19.37
CA PRO A 197 1.29 -7.24 18.60
C PRO A 197 1.10 -8.67 19.09
N TRP A 198 1.01 -9.61 18.15
CA TRP A 198 1.06 -11.04 18.40
C TRP A 198 2.52 -11.50 18.48
N PRO A 199 2.89 -12.39 19.42
CA PRO A 199 4.29 -12.79 19.56
C PRO A 199 4.79 -13.63 18.39
N GLU A 200 5.91 -13.24 17.80
CA GLU A 200 6.53 -13.94 16.66
C GLU A 200 6.94 -15.37 17.02
N SER A 201 7.36 -15.61 18.26
CA SER A 201 7.83 -16.92 18.75
C SER A 201 6.78 -18.04 18.69
N ILE A 202 5.51 -17.69 18.58
CA ILE A 202 4.38 -18.63 18.48
C ILE A 202 3.58 -18.41 17.19
N THR A 203 4.21 -17.82 16.17
CA THR A 203 3.61 -17.60 14.86
C THR A 203 4.09 -18.68 13.90
N ASP A 204 3.15 -19.36 13.26
CA ASP A 204 3.39 -20.32 12.18
C ASP A 204 2.52 -19.99 10.96
N GLU A 205 2.66 -20.78 9.88
CA GLU A 205 1.90 -20.61 8.63
C GLU A 205 0.39 -20.83 8.79
N GLN A 206 -0.06 -21.52 9.84
CA GLN A 206 -1.48 -21.80 10.11
C GLN A 206 -2.12 -20.74 11.01
N THR A 207 -1.31 -19.89 11.63
CA THR A 207 -1.80 -18.86 12.55
C THR A 207 -2.54 -17.78 11.76
N ALA A 208 -3.83 -17.60 12.04
CA ALA A 208 -4.65 -16.56 11.43
C ALA A 208 -4.23 -15.16 11.91
N ILE A 209 -3.28 -14.55 11.19
CA ILE A 209 -2.67 -13.26 11.51
C ILE A 209 -2.83 -12.25 10.36
N TRP A 210 -2.69 -10.97 10.70
CA TRP A 210 -2.65 -9.87 9.75
C TRP A 210 -1.57 -8.84 10.11
N PRO A 211 -0.78 -8.35 9.13
CA PRO A 211 -0.67 -8.82 7.73
C PRO A 211 -0.25 -10.29 7.58
N PRO A 212 -0.50 -10.94 6.42
CA PRO A 212 0.04 -12.26 6.11
C PRO A 212 1.58 -12.25 6.10
N LEU A 213 2.19 -13.44 6.15
CA LEU A 213 3.66 -13.60 6.18
C LEU A 213 4.36 -13.17 4.88
N ILE A 214 3.61 -13.10 3.78
CA ILE A 214 4.06 -12.63 2.47
C ILE A 214 4.31 -11.12 2.49
N LEU A 215 3.41 -10.34 3.12
CA LEU A 215 3.56 -8.89 3.21
C LEU A 215 4.60 -8.50 4.27
N PRO A 216 5.51 -7.56 3.97
CA PRO A 216 6.41 -6.98 4.97
C PRO A 216 5.63 -6.35 6.11
N SER A 217 5.99 -6.69 7.35
CA SER A 217 5.39 -6.06 8.53
C SER A 217 6.28 -6.26 9.76
N PRO A 218 6.51 -5.21 10.57
CA PRO A 218 7.30 -5.28 11.79
C PRO A 218 6.50 -5.88 12.95
N SER A 219 5.17 -5.93 12.84
CA SER A 219 4.32 -6.58 13.83
C SER A 219 3.01 -7.05 13.21
N ARG A 220 2.45 -8.14 13.74
CA ARG A 220 1.18 -8.72 13.29
C ARG A 220 0.21 -8.83 14.44
N THR A 221 -1.06 -9.02 14.17
CA THR A 221 -2.06 -9.36 15.19
C THR A 221 -2.95 -10.48 14.68
N ILE A 222 -3.57 -11.23 15.58
CA ILE A 222 -4.51 -12.29 15.20
C ILE A 222 -5.79 -11.71 14.60
N THR A 223 -6.42 -12.44 13.68
CA THR A 223 -7.69 -12.04 13.04
C THR A 223 -8.88 -12.88 13.51
N SER A 224 -8.63 -13.97 14.24
CA SER A 224 -9.67 -14.84 14.78
C SER A 224 -9.86 -14.66 16.29
N SER A 225 -11.11 -14.63 16.75
CA SER A 225 -11.47 -14.58 18.17
C SER A 225 -12.86 -15.17 18.41
N ALA A 226 -12.96 -16.12 19.33
CA ALA A 226 -14.22 -16.73 19.74
C ALA A 226 -15.18 -15.74 20.41
N THR A 227 -14.65 -14.68 21.04
CA THR A 227 -15.43 -13.66 21.75
C THR A 227 -15.63 -12.39 20.93
N GLN A 228 -15.28 -12.42 19.63
CA GLN A 228 -15.30 -11.27 18.73
C GLN A 228 -14.51 -10.10 19.32
N PHE A 229 -13.33 -10.38 19.89
CA PHE A 229 -12.42 -9.41 20.49
C PHE A 229 -13.00 -8.56 21.64
N ARG A 230 -14.08 -9.01 22.29
CA ARG A 230 -14.66 -8.30 23.43
C ARG A 230 -13.83 -8.42 24.70
N ASP A 231 -12.98 -9.45 24.81
CA ASP A 231 -12.10 -9.61 25.97
C ASP A 231 -11.06 -8.49 26.02
N GLU A 232 -10.71 -8.08 27.25
CA GLU A 232 -9.72 -7.02 27.46
C GLU A 232 -8.31 -7.45 27.03
N ASN A 233 -8.02 -8.76 26.99
CA ASN A 233 -6.72 -9.31 26.63
C ASN A 233 -6.30 -9.00 25.19
N TYR A 234 -7.26 -8.74 24.29
CA TYR A 234 -6.98 -8.36 22.90
C TYR A 234 -6.62 -6.89 22.73
N ARG A 235 -6.75 -6.07 23.79
CA ARG A 235 -6.52 -4.63 23.80
C ARG A 235 -5.34 -4.29 24.71
N PRO A 236 -4.54 -3.27 24.35
CA PRO A 236 -3.42 -2.86 25.17
C PRO A 236 -3.92 -2.29 26.51
N SER A 237 -3.27 -2.69 27.60
CA SER A 237 -3.49 -2.11 28.93
C SER A 237 -2.51 -0.97 29.22
N ARG A 238 -1.34 -1.02 28.56
CA ARG A 238 -0.22 -0.05 28.70
C ARG A 238 0.24 0.41 27.33
N MET A 239 0.90 1.58 27.28
CA MET A 239 1.41 2.16 26.02
C MET A 239 2.42 1.24 25.31
N ALA A 240 3.25 0.53 26.07
CA ALA A 240 4.24 -0.41 25.50
C ALA A 240 3.60 -1.64 24.81
N GLU A 241 2.32 -1.92 25.08
CA GLU A 241 1.59 -3.03 24.45
C GLU A 241 0.81 -2.60 23.21
N LEU A 242 0.73 -1.28 22.94
CA LEU A 242 -0.01 -0.73 21.82
C LEU A 242 0.68 -1.06 20.51
N SER A 243 -0.02 -1.73 19.60
CA SER A 243 0.40 -1.80 18.21
C SER A 243 0.25 -0.43 17.56
N ARG A 244 1.32 0.02 16.89
CA ARG A 244 1.30 1.21 16.01
C ARG A 244 1.14 0.86 14.54
N THR A 245 1.08 -0.43 14.20
CA THR A 245 0.97 -0.90 12.81
C THR A 245 -0.30 -1.68 12.55
N THR A 246 -1.16 -1.86 13.56
CA THR A 246 -2.48 -2.48 13.41
C THR A 246 -3.54 -1.78 14.27
N PHE A 247 -4.78 -1.80 13.80
CA PHE A 247 -5.97 -1.47 14.60
C PHE A 247 -7.18 -2.28 14.10
N ARG A 248 -8.32 -2.22 14.79
CA ARG A 248 -9.57 -2.85 14.33
C ARG A 248 -10.70 -1.84 14.21
N VAL A 249 -11.62 -2.10 13.29
CA VAL A 249 -12.89 -1.38 13.17
C VAL A 249 -14.03 -2.37 13.28
N ARG A 250 -14.91 -2.16 14.25
CA ARG A 250 -16.16 -2.90 14.43
C ARG A 250 -17.29 -2.10 13.78
N LYS A 251 -18.13 -2.74 12.97
CA LYS A 251 -19.32 -2.13 12.34
C LYS A 251 -20.56 -2.99 12.53
N TRP A 252 -21.73 -2.37 12.65
CA TRP A 252 -23.01 -3.06 12.66
C TRP A 252 -24.14 -2.09 12.29
N MET A 253 -25.27 -2.64 11.85
CA MET A 253 -26.51 -1.89 11.69
C MET A 253 -27.40 -2.07 12.91
N GLU A 254 -28.05 -1.00 13.33
CA GLU A 254 -29.06 -1.04 14.40
C GLU A 254 -30.40 -0.57 13.84
N PHE A 255 -31.46 -1.34 14.11
CA PHE A 255 -32.83 -1.01 13.72
C PHE A 255 -33.70 -0.98 14.97
N SER A 256 -34.64 -0.04 15.04
CA SER A 256 -35.68 -0.05 16.06
C SER A 256 -36.70 -1.11 15.68
N ARG A 257 -37.09 -1.93 16.65
CA ARG A 257 -38.28 -2.77 16.54
C ARG A 257 -39.42 -2.12 17.32
N LEU A 258 -40.64 -2.49 16.94
CA LEU A 258 -41.85 -2.22 17.73
C LEU A 258 -41.58 -2.60 19.20
N HIS A 259 -41.95 -1.69 20.12
CA HIS A 259 -41.74 -1.76 21.58
C HIS A 259 -40.36 -1.33 22.12
N GLY A 260 -39.55 -0.59 21.35
CA GLY A 260 -38.35 0.09 21.87
C GLY A 260 -37.14 -0.81 22.13
N ILE A 261 -37.16 -2.04 21.62
CA ILE A 261 -36.02 -2.96 21.62
C ILE A 261 -35.26 -2.74 20.31
N SER A 262 -33.99 -2.33 20.38
CA SER A 262 -33.14 -2.24 19.20
C SER A 262 -32.57 -3.62 18.84
N MET A 263 -32.35 -3.87 17.56
CA MET A 263 -31.69 -5.08 17.07
C MET A 263 -30.41 -4.73 16.34
N ARG A 264 -29.29 -5.30 16.80
CA ARG A 264 -28.00 -5.28 16.11
C ARG A 264 -27.93 -6.38 15.05
N VAL A 265 -27.60 -6.01 13.82
CA VAL A 265 -27.49 -6.92 12.67
C VAL A 265 -26.17 -6.68 11.92
N ALA A 266 -25.63 -7.74 11.31
CA ALA A 266 -24.43 -7.70 10.47
C ALA A 266 -23.22 -7.09 11.20
N GLU A 267 -22.99 -7.54 12.43
CA GLU A 267 -21.79 -7.15 13.17
C GLU A 267 -20.54 -7.78 12.53
N ASP A 268 -19.62 -6.92 12.11
CA ASP A 268 -18.36 -7.29 11.46
C ASP A 268 -17.19 -6.57 12.13
N ILE A 269 -16.01 -7.21 12.13
CA ILE A 269 -14.77 -6.66 12.67
C ILE A 269 -13.69 -6.82 11.62
N THR A 270 -13.17 -5.70 11.16
CA THR A 270 -12.06 -5.65 10.21
C THR A 270 -10.77 -5.31 10.94
N THR A 271 -9.72 -6.10 10.73
CA THR A 271 -8.35 -5.78 11.14
C THR A 271 -7.65 -5.01 10.04
N TRP A 272 -7.10 -3.86 10.41
CA TRP A 272 -6.31 -3.01 9.54
C TRP A 272 -4.84 -3.11 9.92
N ALA A 273 -3.97 -3.10 8.92
CA ALA A 273 -2.54 -3.04 9.09
C ALA A 273 -1.91 -2.03 8.13
N THR A 274 -0.66 -1.64 8.39
CA THR A 274 0.13 -0.78 7.50
C THR A 274 1.37 -1.52 7.01
N LEU A 275 1.96 -1.00 5.93
CA LEU A 275 3.31 -1.36 5.48
C LEU A 275 4.33 -0.39 6.08
N PRO A 276 5.58 -0.84 6.32
CA PRO A 276 6.70 0.08 6.54
C PRO A 276 6.85 1.03 5.36
N GLU A 277 7.16 2.30 5.63
CA GLU A 277 7.29 3.34 4.60
C GLU A 277 8.39 3.02 3.59
N GLU A 278 9.48 2.43 4.07
CA GLU A 278 10.60 1.95 3.28
C GLU A 278 10.25 0.80 2.33
N CYS A 279 9.09 0.15 2.48
CA CYS A 279 8.65 -0.93 1.59
C CYS A 279 7.82 -0.42 0.40
N TYR A 280 7.35 0.83 0.43
CA TYR A 280 6.56 1.41 -0.67
C TYR A 280 7.04 2.79 -1.12
N THR A 281 8.18 3.24 -0.58
CA THR A 281 8.87 4.44 -1.06
C THR A 281 9.89 4.03 -2.11
N PRO A 282 9.79 4.54 -3.35
CA PRO A 282 10.80 4.27 -4.37
C PRO A 282 12.12 4.95 -4.01
N THR A 283 13.23 4.29 -4.32
CA THR A 283 14.58 4.85 -4.21
C THR A 283 15.26 4.81 -5.58
N PRO A 284 16.39 5.51 -5.80
CA PRO A 284 17.13 5.38 -7.06
C PRO A 284 17.49 3.93 -7.41
N GLN A 285 17.85 3.11 -6.41
CA GLN A 285 18.19 1.68 -6.58
C GLN A 285 16.96 0.77 -6.68
N LYS A 286 15.81 1.21 -6.14
CA LYS A 286 14.56 0.44 -6.12
C LYS A 286 13.41 1.27 -6.69
N PRO A 287 13.50 1.68 -7.96
CA PRO A 287 12.58 2.68 -8.48
C PRO A 287 11.18 2.11 -8.73
N TRP A 288 10.97 0.79 -8.84
CA TRP A 288 9.65 0.18 -9.02
C TRP A 288 8.92 -0.14 -7.71
N GLN A 289 9.62 -0.06 -6.58
CA GLN A 289 9.01 -0.30 -5.28
C GLN A 289 7.93 0.74 -4.96
N GLY A 290 6.71 0.32 -4.64
CA GLY A 290 5.61 1.24 -4.38
C GLY A 290 4.24 0.62 -4.16
N ILE A 291 3.24 1.49 -4.01
CA ILE A 291 1.83 1.13 -4.10
C ILE A 291 1.37 1.34 -5.55
N TRP A 292 0.70 0.35 -6.10
CA TRP A 292 0.32 0.32 -7.51
C TRP A 292 -1.17 -0.02 -7.67
N CYS A 293 -1.76 0.45 -8.77
CA CYS A 293 -3.07 0.02 -9.24
C CYS A 293 -2.89 -0.81 -10.51
N GLY A 294 -3.43 -2.02 -10.56
CA GLY A 294 -3.35 -2.93 -11.70
C GLY A 294 -4.68 -3.14 -12.43
N ASP A 295 -4.62 -3.41 -13.73
CA ASP A 295 -5.76 -3.84 -14.55
C ASP A 295 -5.89 -5.37 -14.58
N TYR A 296 -6.95 -5.88 -13.96
CA TYR A 296 -7.33 -7.30 -14.01
C TYR A 296 -8.56 -7.53 -14.89
N ALA A 297 -8.74 -6.68 -15.90
CA ALA A 297 -9.76 -6.81 -16.94
C ALA A 297 -11.18 -6.92 -16.36
N GLY A 298 -11.83 -8.09 -16.51
CA GLY A 298 -13.17 -8.35 -16.03
C GLY A 298 -13.31 -8.30 -14.50
N HIS A 299 -12.20 -8.40 -13.77
CA HIS A 299 -12.15 -8.35 -12.32
C HIS A 299 -11.99 -6.92 -11.78
N GLY A 300 -11.72 -5.95 -12.66
CA GLY A 300 -11.60 -4.54 -12.31
C GLY A 300 -10.19 -4.14 -11.88
N CYS A 301 -10.10 -3.01 -11.18
CA CYS A 301 -8.86 -2.46 -10.67
C CYS A 301 -8.57 -2.96 -9.26
N GLU A 302 -7.31 -3.32 -9.01
CA GLU A 302 -6.85 -3.75 -7.70
C GLU A 302 -5.58 -3.01 -7.29
N PHE A 303 -5.36 -2.86 -5.98
CA PHE A 303 -4.17 -2.25 -5.41
C PHE A 303 -3.16 -3.30 -4.98
N LEU A 304 -1.88 -3.04 -5.29
CA LEU A 304 -0.75 -3.92 -5.05
C LEU A 304 0.32 -3.19 -4.25
N ALA A 305 1.06 -3.95 -3.44
CA ALA A 305 2.39 -3.57 -2.99
C ALA A 305 3.39 -4.25 -3.92
N ILE A 306 4.17 -3.45 -4.65
CA ILE A 306 5.31 -3.95 -5.42
C ILE A 306 6.56 -3.67 -4.61
N VAL A 307 7.30 -4.73 -4.26
CA VAL A 307 8.49 -4.66 -3.39
C VAL A 307 9.72 -5.16 -4.13
N GLN A 308 10.88 -4.59 -3.77
CA GLN A 308 12.21 -4.99 -4.26
C GLN A 308 13.09 -5.42 -3.07
N PRO A 309 12.92 -6.66 -2.57
CA PRO A 309 13.63 -7.14 -1.40
C PRO A 309 15.14 -7.31 -1.68
N ASP A 310 15.99 -6.87 -0.74
CA ASP A 310 17.44 -7.11 -0.82
C ASP A 310 17.76 -8.59 -0.59
N GLU A 311 17.05 -9.20 0.36
CA GLU A 311 17.17 -10.61 0.72
C GLU A 311 15.82 -11.31 0.50
N PRO A 312 15.46 -11.63 -0.76
CA PRO A 312 14.18 -12.27 -1.05
C PRO A 312 14.07 -13.64 -0.40
N LYS A 313 12.89 -13.96 0.12
CA LYS A 313 12.56 -15.33 0.54
C LYS A 313 12.64 -16.29 -0.66
N PRO A 314 12.80 -17.61 -0.43
CA PRO A 314 12.68 -18.60 -1.50
C PRO A 314 11.38 -18.41 -2.27
N MET A 315 11.43 -18.48 -3.60
CA MET A 315 10.22 -18.40 -4.42
C MET A 315 9.28 -19.56 -4.08
N PRO A 316 7.96 -19.39 -4.22
CA PRO A 316 7.01 -20.50 -4.15
C PRO A 316 7.42 -21.64 -5.10
N GLU A 317 7.30 -22.90 -4.66
CA GLU A 317 7.76 -24.06 -5.44
C GLU A 317 7.10 -24.13 -6.83
N ARG A 318 5.80 -23.84 -6.90
CA ARG A 318 5.03 -23.77 -8.16
C ARG A 318 5.55 -22.68 -9.11
N ALA A 319 5.89 -21.51 -8.57
CA ALA A 319 6.52 -20.42 -9.33
C ALA A 319 7.88 -20.84 -9.93
N GLN A 320 8.71 -21.54 -9.16
CA GLN A 320 9.97 -22.10 -9.65
C GLN A 320 9.75 -23.19 -10.72
N TRP A 321 8.71 -24.00 -10.57
CA TRP A 321 8.35 -25.02 -11.54
C TRP A 321 7.90 -24.43 -12.87
N ALA A 322 7.07 -23.39 -12.85
CA ALA A 322 6.61 -22.67 -14.03
C ALA A 322 7.77 -22.12 -14.87
N LEU A 323 8.74 -21.45 -14.22
CA LEU A 323 9.94 -20.92 -14.89
C LEU A 323 10.80 -22.01 -15.51
N ARG A 324 11.05 -23.11 -14.77
CA ARG A 324 11.84 -24.25 -15.26
C ARG A 324 11.18 -24.95 -16.43
N THR A 325 9.87 -25.15 -16.36
CA THR A 325 9.09 -25.80 -17.42
C THR A 325 9.12 -24.99 -18.70
N ARG A 326 8.93 -23.67 -18.61
CA ARG A 326 9.02 -22.79 -19.78
C ARG A 326 10.42 -22.77 -20.39
N THR A 327 11.46 -22.75 -19.56
CA THR A 327 12.87 -22.79 -20.02
C THR A 327 13.19 -24.09 -20.75
N ARG A 328 12.65 -25.24 -20.30
CA ARG A 328 12.81 -26.53 -20.98
C ARG A 328 12.07 -26.61 -22.31
N GLN A 329 10.83 -26.12 -22.36
CA GLN A 329 10.06 -26.05 -23.61
C GLN A 329 10.75 -25.15 -24.65
N SER A 330 11.42 -24.11 -24.17
CA SER A 330 12.27 -23.20 -24.94
C SER A 330 13.54 -23.89 -25.48
N SER A 331 14.16 -24.80 -24.73
CA SER A 331 15.35 -25.55 -25.19
C SER A 331 15.03 -26.72 -26.12
N ASP A 332 13.86 -27.35 -26.01
CA ASP A 332 13.44 -28.46 -26.87
C ASP A 332 12.95 -28.00 -28.26
N SER A 333 12.65 -26.70 -28.43
CA SER A 333 12.50 -26.07 -29.75
C SER A 333 13.88 -25.68 -30.28
N SER A 334 14.53 -26.59 -30.99
CA SER A 334 15.92 -26.47 -31.46
C SER A 334 16.20 -25.19 -32.27
N THR A 335 16.84 -24.20 -31.64
CA THR A 335 18.00 -23.44 -32.11
C THR A 335 18.57 -22.68 -30.92
N GLU A 336 19.81 -22.99 -30.53
CA GLU A 336 20.54 -22.23 -29.52
C GLU A 336 20.73 -20.79 -30.02
N SER A 337 19.86 -19.89 -29.58
CA SER A 337 20.04 -18.46 -29.64
C SER A 337 19.21 -17.82 -28.54
N THR A 338 19.64 -16.65 -28.09
CA THR A 338 18.97 -15.72 -27.17
C THR A 338 17.52 -15.34 -27.57
N ASP A 339 16.97 -15.92 -28.64
CA ASP A 339 15.66 -15.61 -29.22
C ASP A 339 14.48 -16.43 -28.68
N SER A 340 14.68 -17.36 -27.75
CA SER A 340 13.61 -18.31 -27.38
C SER A 340 12.48 -17.72 -26.51
N TRP A 341 12.71 -16.59 -25.84
CA TRP A 341 11.65 -15.78 -25.19
C TRP A 341 11.06 -14.70 -26.10
N ASN A 342 11.59 -14.54 -27.33
CA ASN A 342 11.11 -13.55 -28.29
C ASN A 342 9.85 -13.98 -29.04
N THR A 343 9.55 -15.29 -29.09
CA THR A 343 8.40 -15.86 -29.80
C THR A 343 7.28 -16.29 -28.85
N ALA A 344 6.09 -15.74 -29.09
CA ALA A 344 4.84 -16.21 -28.49
C ALA A 344 4.58 -17.67 -28.89
N PRO A 345 4.09 -18.55 -27.98
CA PRO A 345 3.68 -19.90 -28.36
C PRO A 345 2.39 -19.83 -29.19
N THR A 346 2.47 -20.00 -30.50
CA THR A 346 1.29 -20.29 -31.33
C THR A 346 0.92 -21.75 -31.15
N GLY A 347 -0.10 -22.05 -30.35
CA GLY A 347 -0.51 -23.43 -30.12
C GLY A 347 -1.63 -23.64 -29.11
N ALA A 348 -2.73 -22.89 -29.21
CA ALA A 348 -3.99 -23.27 -28.59
C ALA A 348 -5.07 -23.35 -29.67
N THR A 349 -5.46 -24.57 -30.00
CA THR A 349 -6.52 -24.90 -30.94
C THR A 349 -7.87 -24.43 -30.37
N GLU A 350 -8.40 -23.31 -30.85
CA GLU A 350 -9.81 -22.96 -30.65
C GLU A 350 -10.62 -23.43 -31.85
N GLN A 351 -11.46 -24.45 -31.64
CA GLN A 351 -12.67 -24.62 -32.43
C GLN A 351 -13.60 -23.46 -32.06
N HIS A 352 -13.90 -22.55 -32.98
CA HIS A 352 -15.23 -21.94 -33.12
C HIS A 352 -15.43 -21.35 -34.53
N GLY A 353 -16.66 -21.46 -35.01
CA GLY A 353 -17.11 -21.37 -36.40
C GLY A 353 -16.71 -20.13 -37.19
N MET A 354 -16.26 -20.39 -38.42
CA MET A 354 -16.16 -19.44 -39.54
C MET A 354 -17.50 -18.77 -39.87
N VAL A 355 -17.46 -17.47 -40.13
CA VAL A 355 -18.35 -16.81 -41.09
C VAL A 355 -17.48 -16.00 -42.06
N HIS A 356 -17.47 -16.42 -43.33
CA HIS A 356 -16.83 -15.74 -44.46
C HIS A 356 -17.62 -14.51 -44.89
N THR A 357 -16.94 -13.49 -45.43
CA THR A 357 -17.15 -12.89 -46.77
C THR A 357 -16.09 -11.79 -47.07
N PRO A 358 -15.79 -11.46 -48.35
CA PRO A 358 -14.40 -11.27 -48.79
C PRO A 358 -14.03 -9.90 -49.39
N ASP A 359 -12.71 -9.76 -49.62
CA ASP A 359 -11.95 -8.99 -50.63
C ASP A 359 -11.95 -7.45 -50.65
N ALA A 360 -10.74 -6.90 -50.51
CA ALA A 360 -10.13 -5.99 -51.50
C ALA A 360 -8.60 -5.89 -51.30
N GLU A 361 -7.84 -6.35 -52.30
CA GLU A 361 -6.42 -6.06 -52.51
C GLU A 361 -6.21 -4.62 -53.02
N MET A 362 -5.12 -3.94 -52.64
CA MET A 362 -4.13 -3.35 -53.59
C MET A 362 -2.98 -2.56 -52.92
N THR A 363 -1.75 -3.01 -53.22
CA THR A 363 -0.54 -2.26 -53.67
C THR A 363 0.19 -1.23 -52.79
N LEU A 364 1.36 -1.67 -52.27
CA LEU A 364 2.77 -1.23 -52.52
C LEU A 364 3.15 0.23 -52.89
N GLU A 365 4.29 0.61 -52.28
CA GLU A 365 5.31 1.65 -52.63
C GLU A 365 4.95 3.09 -52.22
N ASP A 366 5.81 3.89 -51.57
CA ASP A 366 7.18 4.21 -51.95
C ASP A 366 8.00 4.83 -50.79
N SER A 367 9.33 4.79 -50.92
CA SER A 367 10.33 5.32 -49.99
C SER A 367 10.53 6.83 -50.13
N VAL A 368 11.17 7.48 -49.13
CA VAL A 368 12.38 8.34 -49.26
C VAL A 368 12.52 9.30 -48.05
N ALA A 369 13.75 9.35 -47.54
CA ALA A 369 14.29 10.22 -46.51
C ALA A 369 14.07 11.73 -46.77
N THR A 370 14.20 12.60 -45.75
CA THR A 370 15.38 13.47 -45.54
C THR A 370 15.18 14.44 -44.33
N LEU A 371 16.30 14.74 -43.65
CA LEU A 371 16.67 15.97 -42.91
C LEU A 371 16.25 16.17 -41.43
N GLN A 372 17.27 16.02 -40.58
CA GLN A 372 17.42 16.60 -39.25
C GLN A 372 17.32 18.14 -39.25
N PRO A 373 16.99 18.73 -38.08
CA PRO A 373 17.92 19.71 -37.50
C PRO A 373 18.14 19.55 -35.98
N LYS A 374 19.43 19.48 -35.62
CA LYS A 374 20.14 19.96 -34.42
C LYS A 374 19.34 20.26 -33.14
N THR A 375 19.53 19.40 -32.14
CA THR A 375 19.38 19.69 -30.70
C THR A 375 20.59 20.46 -30.15
N PRO A 376 20.43 21.27 -29.08
CA PRO A 376 21.54 21.84 -28.31
C PRO A 376 22.11 20.82 -27.31
N GLU A 377 23.41 20.97 -27.09
CA GLU A 377 24.34 20.26 -26.20
C GLU A 377 23.74 19.74 -24.87
N GLU A 378 23.74 18.41 -24.72
CA GLU A 378 23.70 17.71 -23.43
C GLU A 378 25.12 17.25 -23.07
N GLU A 379 25.48 17.44 -21.79
CA GLU A 379 26.74 17.00 -21.21
C GLU A 379 26.94 15.50 -21.42
N SER A 380 28.07 15.12 -22.01
CA SER A 380 28.39 13.72 -22.29
C SER A 380 28.77 12.99 -21.00
N SER A 381 27.88 12.14 -20.48
CA SER A 381 28.24 11.07 -19.55
C SER A 381 29.12 10.04 -20.27
N SER A 382 30.12 9.48 -19.58
CA SER A 382 30.98 8.48 -20.19
C SER A 382 30.27 7.12 -20.28
N PRO A 383 30.58 6.24 -21.25
CA PRO A 383 29.94 4.92 -21.38
C PRO A 383 30.05 4.06 -20.12
N HIS A 384 31.12 4.24 -19.34
CA HIS A 384 31.32 3.53 -18.07
C HIS A 384 30.36 4.01 -16.97
N ASP A 385 30.03 5.30 -16.93
CA ASP A 385 29.10 5.83 -15.92
C ASP A 385 27.66 5.35 -16.20
N VAL A 386 27.30 5.17 -17.48
CA VAL A 386 25.97 4.67 -17.88
C VAL A 386 25.81 3.18 -17.57
N GLU A 387 26.84 2.36 -17.80
CA GLU A 387 26.82 0.93 -17.46
C GLU A 387 26.75 0.71 -15.94
N GLU A 388 27.50 1.49 -15.15
CA GLU A 388 27.45 1.43 -13.67
C GLU A 388 26.09 1.90 -13.11
N GLU A 389 25.49 2.94 -13.70
CA GLU A 389 24.15 3.40 -13.32
C GLU A 389 23.06 2.38 -13.70
N GLU A 390 23.11 1.78 -14.89
CA GLU A 390 22.13 0.74 -15.30
C GLU A 390 22.22 -0.51 -14.41
N ASP A 391 23.42 -0.98 -14.10
CA ASP A 391 23.63 -2.13 -13.21
C ASP A 391 23.20 -1.83 -11.77
N SER A 392 23.22 -0.56 -11.36
CA SER A 392 22.74 -0.13 -10.03
C SER A 392 21.21 -0.07 -9.91
N VAL A 393 20.50 0.01 -11.03
CA VAL A 393 19.02 0.13 -11.06
C VAL A 393 18.36 -1.19 -11.42
N TYR A 394 18.87 -1.89 -12.42
CA TYR A 394 18.30 -3.14 -12.93
C TYR A 394 18.93 -4.35 -12.25
N HIS A 395 18.57 -4.58 -10.98
CA HIS A 395 19.02 -5.76 -10.26
C HIS A 395 17.95 -6.33 -9.33
N GLY A 396 18.11 -7.62 -9.00
CA GLY A 396 17.31 -8.29 -7.99
C GLY A 396 15.88 -8.60 -8.43
N ARG A 397 15.03 -8.88 -7.46
CA ARG A 397 13.67 -9.40 -7.68
C ARG A 397 12.62 -8.30 -7.54
N ILE A 398 11.57 -8.37 -8.36
CA ILE A 398 10.31 -7.67 -8.12
C ILE A 398 9.23 -8.67 -7.68
N GLU A 399 8.57 -8.37 -6.56
CA GLU A 399 7.42 -9.14 -6.07
C GLU A 399 6.20 -8.22 -5.98
N ALA A 400 5.11 -8.58 -6.66
CA ALA A 400 3.84 -7.87 -6.59
C ALA A 400 2.85 -8.65 -5.74
N ILE A 401 2.37 -8.04 -4.67
CA ILE A 401 1.51 -8.65 -3.66
C ILE A 401 0.20 -7.87 -3.58
N LYS A 402 -0.93 -8.57 -3.60
CA LYS A 402 -2.26 -7.96 -3.58
C LYS A 402 -2.59 -7.32 -2.22
N LEU A 403 -2.82 -6.01 -2.18
CA LEU A 403 -3.41 -5.31 -1.03
C LEU A 403 -4.94 -5.32 -1.09
N THR A 404 -5.47 -5.28 -2.30
CA THR A 404 -6.82 -5.73 -2.61
C THR A 404 -6.74 -6.86 -3.62
N GLY A 405 -7.71 -7.77 -3.59
CA GLY A 405 -7.78 -8.87 -4.53
C GLY A 405 -9.20 -9.24 -4.87
N ASP A 406 -9.39 -10.50 -5.22
CA ASP A 406 -10.67 -11.04 -5.63
C ASP A 406 -10.83 -12.50 -5.14
N PRO A 407 -11.95 -13.17 -5.45
CA PRO A 407 -12.11 -14.57 -5.08
C PRO A 407 -11.13 -15.53 -5.75
N ASN A 408 -10.44 -15.15 -6.83
CA ASN A 408 -9.47 -15.99 -7.51
C ASN A 408 -8.10 -15.85 -6.84
N ILE A 409 -7.50 -14.65 -6.87
CA ILE A 409 -6.28 -14.32 -6.15
C ILE A 409 -6.63 -13.29 -5.06
N PRO A 410 -6.73 -13.72 -3.79
CA PRO A 410 -7.18 -12.86 -2.72
C PRO A 410 -6.08 -11.88 -2.27
N ARG A 411 -6.49 -10.82 -1.57
CA ARG A 411 -5.55 -9.95 -0.84
C ARG A 411 -4.62 -10.77 0.05
N GLY A 412 -3.35 -10.38 0.07
CA GLY A 412 -2.26 -11.05 0.78
C GLY A 412 -1.41 -11.96 -0.09
N GLU A 413 -1.89 -12.35 -1.28
CA GLU A 413 -1.19 -13.27 -2.18
C GLU A 413 -0.36 -12.55 -3.23
N TYR A 414 0.66 -13.24 -3.75
CA TYR A 414 1.37 -12.78 -4.94
C TYR A 414 0.42 -12.71 -6.13
N THR A 415 0.56 -11.69 -6.96
CA THR A 415 -0.03 -11.65 -8.30
C THR A 415 1.00 -11.95 -9.38
N PHE A 416 2.25 -11.52 -9.20
CA PHE A 416 3.35 -11.87 -10.07
C PHE A 416 4.70 -11.73 -9.37
N ILE A 417 5.70 -12.43 -9.90
CA ILE A 417 7.09 -12.37 -9.45
C ILE A 417 8.01 -12.33 -10.67
N ALA A 418 8.86 -11.30 -10.75
CA ALA A 418 9.98 -11.24 -11.69
C ALA A 418 11.27 -11.60 -10.92
N PRO A 419 11.83 -12.82 -11.09
CA PRO A 419 12.91 -13.34 -10.23
C PRO A 419 14.19 -12.53 -10.27
N ASP A 420 14.48 -11.94 -11.43
CA ASP A 420 15.63 -11.08 -11.70
C ASP A 420 15.19 -10.03 -12.74
N ILE A 421 15.45 -8.75 -12.48
CA ILE A 421 15.22 -7.66 -13.44
C ILE A 421 16.51 -7.19 -14.13
N GLY A 422 17.66 -7.74 -13.70
CA GLY A 422 18.96 -7.51 -14.31
C GLY A 422 19.25 -8.41 -15.50
N PRO A 423 20.54 -8.55 -15.88
CA PRO A 423 20.93 -9.31 -17.07
C PRO A 423 20.47 -10.77 -17.08
N GLY A 424 20.38 -11.43 -15.91
CA GLY A 424 19.95 -12.84 -15.83
C GLY A 424 18.46 -13.03 -16.12
N GLY A 425 17.63 -12.02 -15.86
CA GLY A 425 16.20 -12.02 -16.15
C GLY A 425 15.80 -11.40 -17.49
N LEU A 426 16.69 -10.62 -18.11
CA LEU A 426 16.42 -9.91 -19.35
C LEU A 426 16.04 -10.87 -20.49
N VAL A 427 14.89 -10.61 -21.10
CA VAL A 427 14.45 -11.22 -22.36
C VAL A 427 14.95 -10.37 -23.52
N ARG A 428 14.66 -9.07 -23.49
CA ARG A 428 15.06 -8.09 -24.51
C ARG A 428 14.80 -6.65 -24.04
N VAL A 429 15.28 -5.70 -24.82
CA VAL A 429 14.79 -4.30 -24.83
C VAL A 429 13.85 -4.15 -26.02
N ALA A 430 12.68 -3.55 -25.80
CA ALA A 430 11.68 -3.37 -26.84
C ALA A 430 12.05 -2.25 -27.82
N ASP A 431 11.85 -2.49 -29.11
CA ASP A 431 12.10 -1.57 -30.22
C ASP A 431 10.80 -1.16 -30.94
N GLU A 432 9.70 -1.88 -30.69
CA GLU A 432 8.37 -1.56 -31.20
C GLU A 432 7.75 -0.34 -30.53
N ASP A 433 6.92 0.40 -31.26
CA ASP A 433 6.41 1.72 -30.83
C ASP A 433 5.70 1.72 -29.47
N MET A 434 4.91 0.68 -29.17
CA MET A 434 4.13 0.58 -27.94
C MET A 434 5.00 0.54 -26.67
N PHE A 435 6.13 -0.18 -26.72
CA PHE A 435 7.00 -0.44 -25.57
C PHE A 435 8.43 0.02 -25.81
N ARG A 436 8.66 0.90 -26.79
CA ARG A 436 10.00 1.32 -27.23
C ARG A 436 10.88 1.74 -26.04
N GLY A 437 12.04 1.11 -25.92
CA GLY A 437 13.02 1.32 -24.84
C GLY A 437 12.74 0.55 -23.55
N ALA A 438 11.57 -0.09 -23.39
CA ALA A 438 11.26 -0.84 -22.18
C ALA A 438 12.08 -2.14 -22.09
N ARG A 439 12.65 -2.41 -20.92
CA ARG A 439 13.23 -3.73 -20.62
C ARG A 439 12.12 -4.72 -20.34
N ILE A 440 12.18 -5.86 -21.03
CA ILE A 440 11.26 -6.97 -20.84
C ILE A 440 12.02 -8.09 -20.17
N VAL A 441 11.51 -8.56 -19.04
CA VAL A 441 12.17 -9.54 -18.18
C VAL A 441 11.25 -10.71 -17.90
N ARG A 442 11.85 -11.87 -17.62
CA ARG A 442 11.11 -13.08 -17.26
C ARG A 442 10.31 -12.88 -15.98
N SER A 443 9.09 -13.37 -15.98
CA SER A 443 8.18 -13.26 -14.84
C SER A 443 7.27 -14.50 -14.75
N VAL A 444 6.57 -14.64 -13.64
CA VAL A 444 5.47 -15.58 -13.48
C VAL A 444 4.27 -14.87 -12.89
N GLY A 445 3.08 -15.21 -13.38
CA GLY A 445 1.82 -14.71 -12.88
C GLY A 445 1.08 -15.78 -12.11
N HIS A 446 0.44 -15.40 -11.00
CA HIS A 446 -0.34 -16.30 -10.16
C HIS A 446 -1.77 -16.38 -10.69
N ILE A 447 -2.26 -17.60 -10.89
CA ILE A 447 -3.62 -17.89 -11.34
C ILE A 447 -4.28 -18.87 -10.39
N ALA A 448 -5.60 -18.82 -10.27
CA ALA A 448 -6.37 -19.77 -9.48
C ALA A 448 -7.82 -19.80 -9.94
N ALA A 449 -8.51 -20.89 -9.64
CA ALA A 449 -9.96 -20.94 -9.75
C ALA A 449 -10.65 -20.15 -8.62
N ARG A 450 -11.95 -19.90 -8.80
CA ARG A 450 -12.74 -19.13 -7.85
C ARG A 450 -12.73 -19.81 -6.47
N GLY A 451 -12.49 -19.01 -5.42
CA GLY A 451 -12.31 -19.49 -4.06
C GLY A 451 -10.85 -19.75 -3.70
N PHE A 452 -9.90 -19.29 -4.53
CA PHE A 452 -8.47 -19.56 -4.41
C PHE A 452 -8.18 -21.07 -4.32
N THR A 453 -8.82 -21.83 -5.20
CA THR A 453 -8.63 -23.28 -5.32
C THR A 453 -7.82 -23.58 -6.58
N ASP A 454 -7.09 -24.69 -6.56
CA ASP A 454 -6.24 -25.11 -7.69
C ASP A 454 -5.33 -23.98 -8.19
N ASP A 455 -4.72 -23.26 -7.25
CA ASP A 455 -3.79 -22.17 -7.56
C ASP A 455 -2.51 -22.70 -8.22
N ASP A 456 -1.98 -21.94 -9.17
CA ASP A 456 -0.73 -22.25 -9.86
C ASP A 456 -0.07 -21.00 -10.42
N PHE A 457 1.18 -21.12 -10.86
CA PHE A 457 1.91 -20.06 -11.54
C PHE A 457 2.08 -20.39 -13.02
N ILE A 458 1.89 -19.38 -13.88
CA ILE A 458 2.15 -19.49 -15.32
C ILE A 458 3.24 -18.51 -15.75
N ALA A 459 3.93 -18.86 -16.84
CA ALA A 459 4.95 -17.99 -17.41
C ALA A 459 4.36 -16.68 -17.90
N SER A 460 5.07 -15.58 -17.65
CA SER A 460 4.71 -14.24 -18.12
C SER A 460 5.97 -13.43 -18.36
N GLN A 461 5.83 -12.24 -18.94
CA GLN A 461 6.92 -11.29 -19.10
C GLN A 461 6.53 -9.96 -18.45
N LEU A 462 7.42 -9.42 -17.62
CA LEU A 462 7.23 -8.09 -17.04
C LEU A 462 7.90 -7.06 -17.94
N ILE A 463 7.17 -6.01 -18.28
CA ILE A 463 7.58 -4.93 -19.17
C ILE A 463 7.78 -3.68 -18.31
N LEU A 464 9.04 -3.25 -18.17
CA LEU A 464 9.44 -2.09 -17.38
C LEU A 464 9.31 -0.81 -18.24
N ILE A 465 8.09 -0.29 -18.39
CA ILE A 465 7.79 0.86 -19.27
C ILE A 465 8.40 2.16 -18.70
N SER A 466 8.20 2.41 -17.41
CA SER A 466 8.84 3.51 -16.68
C SER A 466 8.87 3.19 -15.18
N HIS A 467 9.41 4.10 -14.37
CA HIS A 467 9.34 3.97 -12.91
C HIS A 467 7.91 4.11 -12.37
N ASN A 468 6.94 4.58 -13.15
CA ASN A 468 5.55 4.78 -12.71
C ASN A 468 4.52 3.97 -13.50
N GLN A 469 4.98 3.19 -14.48
CA GLN A 469 4.14 2.36 -15.33
C GLN A 469 4.82 1.03 -15.63
N LEU A 470 4.09 -0.06 -15.41
CA LEU A 470 4.50 -1.43 -15.73
C LEU A 470 3.44 -2.08 -16.61
N ALA A 471 3.84 -3.12 -17.34
CA ALA A 471 2.90 -4.04 -17.95
C ALA A 471 3.34 -5.49 -17.74
N GLN A 472 2.40 -6.42 -17.77
CA GLN A 472 2.65 -7.85 -17.69
C GLN A 472 1.98 -8.54 -18.87
N TYR A 473 2.79 -9.22 -19.68
CA TYR A 473 2.29 -10.07 -20.76
C TYR A 473 2.10 -11.51 -20.24
N TRP A 474 0.86 -11.96 -20.24
CA TRP A 474 0.45 -13.30 -19.82
C TRP A 474 0.51 -14.23 -21.03
N GLU A 475 1.61 -14.95 -21.21
CA GLU A 475 1.90 -15.73 -22.44
C GLU A 475 0.79 -16.72 -22.78
N THR A 476 0.28 -17.44 -21.78
CA THR A 476 -0.76 -18.45 -21.97
C THR A 476 -2.11 -17.87 -22.36
N PHE A 477 -2.40 -16.63 -21.95
CA PHE A 477 -3.68 -15.97 -22.25
C PHE A 477 -3.61 -15.03 -23.44
N GLY A 478 -2.41 -14.73 -23.95
CA GLY A 478 -2.23 -13.71 -24.97
C GLY A 478 -2.76 -12.34 -24.53
N HIS A 479 -2.61 -11.96 -23.25
CA HIS A 479 -3.19 -10.73 -22.72
C HIS A 479 -2.11 -9.87 -22.04
N VAL A 480 -2.23 -8.54 -22.14
CA VAL A 480 -1.36 -7.59 -21.45
C VAL A 480 -2.13 -6.82 -20.38
N SER A 481 -1.72 -6.98 -19.12
CA SER A 481 -2.18 -6.17 -17.99
C SER A 481 -1.25 -4.99 -17.77
N PHE A 482 -1.79 -3.84 -17.37
CA PHE A 482 -1.00 -2.65 -17.03
C PHE A 482 -1.10 -2.31 -15.55
N TYR A 483 -0.09 -1.62 -15.04
CA TYR A 483 -0.02 -1.15 -13.67
C TYR A 483 0.46 0.30 -13.63
N GLN A 484 -0.17 1.11 -12.79
CA GLN A 484 0.17 2.51 -12.57
C GLN A 484 0.47 2.77 -11.09
N ARG A 485 1.57 3.47 -10.80
CA ARG A 485 1.94 3.83 -9.43
C ARG A 485 0.92 4.81 -8.83
N VAL A 486 0.57 4.60 -7.57
CA VAL A 486 -0.26 5.51 -6.78
C VAL A 486 0.60 6.63 -6.19
N ASP A 487 0.22 7.89 -6.41
CA ASP A 487 0.82 9.05 -5.75
C ASP A 487 0.21 9.25 -4.35
N ILE A 488 0.78 8.57 -3.36
CA ILE A 488 0.31 8.64 -1.96
C ILE A 488 0.46 10.04 -1.37
N GLU A 489 1.53 10.76 -1.73
CA GLU A 489 1.82 12.09 -1.19
C GLU A 489 0.79 13.13 -1.66
N SER A 490 0.22 12.97 -2.84
CA SER A 490 -0.91 13.79 -3.28
C SER A 490 -2.20 13.50 -2.49
N LEU A 491 -2.41 12.27 -2.03
CA LEU A 491 -3.65 11.81 -1.42
C LEU A 491 -3.72 12.11 0.09
N ILE A 492 -2.58 12.22 0.77
CA ILE A 492 -2.53 12.56 2.21
C ILE A 492 -2.79 14.04 2.47
N LYS A 493 -2.56 14.92 1.48
CA LYS A 493 -2.77 16.36 1.61
C LYS A 493 -4.24 16.69 1.78
N VAL A 494 -4.52 17.60 2.70
CA VAL A 494 -5.88 18.13 2.91
C VAL A 494 -6.05 19.37 2.03
N THR A 495 -6.80 19.23 0.93
CA THR A 495 -7.19 20.34 0.05
C THR A 495 -8.34 21.16 0.61
#